data_AF-A0AAV2B143-F1
#
_entry.id   AF-A0AAV2B143-F1
#
_cell.length_a   1.000
_cell.length_b   1.000
_cell.length_c   1.000
_cell.angle_alpha   90.00
_cell.angle_beta   90.00
_cell.angle_gamma   90.00
#
_symmetry.space_group_name_H-M   'P 1'
#
loop_
_entity.id
_entity.type
_entity.pdbx_description
1 polymer ?
#
loop_
_entity_poly.entity_id
_entity_poly.type
_entity_poly.pdbx_seq_one_letter_code
_entity_poly.pdbx_strand_id
1 'polypeptide(L)'
;MSSASFLKKTLCLVKFLCHPLDFQFKNIRMTSKSFELHGNFHVKADIYKGLTIETHNLSLSDEEFENNLKSSLIYWIKEGIRGVWFKVNIANSSYVPILVKHGFLFHHAKTSYVMLTRWLPADEPNLLPQYPYTHIGVGGMVINDKNQVLTIQEKYHQIPHWKLPGGYSNPGEEFGDTARREVFEETGIETKFVSVVALRHHHKHIFDCSDIYVVCHLKPASETITKSNEEIAKCEWMDIEAYRNHPEVTEFNKLIMEAFLESQRLKTSIAASSILSFRKDCYNKVYHVRSTDDS
;
A
#
# COMPACT_ATOMS: atom_id res chain seq x y z
N MET A 1 -53.52 -40.27 -33.19
CA MET A 1 -53.00 -39.67 -34.44
C MET A 1 -52.31 -38.36 -34.10
N SER A 2 -51.09 -38.00 -34.48
CA SER A 2 -49.93 -38.65 -35.10
C SER A 2 -48.79 -37.60 -35.03
N SER A 3 -47.62 -37.94 -34.46
CA SER A 3 -46.27 -37.96 -35.10
C SER A 3 -45.74 -36.61 -35.65
N ALA A 4 -44.69 -36.03 -35.07
CA ALA A 4 -43.27 -36.26 -35.38
C ALA A 4 -42.81 -35.77 -36.78
N SER A 5 -41.93 -34.76 -36.84
CA SER A 5 -40.54 -34.79 -37.36
C SER A 5 -40.40 -33.79 -38.53
N PHE A 6 -39.29 -33.14 -38.92
CA PHE A 6 -37.89 -33.09 -38.51
C PHE A 6 -37.22 -31.93 -39.31
N LEU A 7 -36.26 -31.23 -38.68
CA LEU A 7 -35.02 -30.66 -39.24
C LEU A 7 -34.99 -29.61 -40.39
N LYS A 8 -34.39 -28.42 -40.11
CA LYS A 8 -32.96 -28.12 -40.39
C LYS A 8 -32.52 -26.72 -39.90
N LYS A 9 -31.52 -26.74 -38.99
CA LYS A 9 -30.31 -25.89 -38.86
C LYS A 9 -30.50 -24.35 -38.92
N THR A 10 -30.17 -23.61 -37.87
CA THR A 10 -28.77 -23.18 -37.63
C THR A 10 -28.55 -22.86 -36.15
N LEU A 11 -27.72 -23.67 -35.47
CA LEU A 11 -27.13 -23.39 -34.17
C LEU A 11 -25.73 -22.83 -34.44
N CYS A 12 -25.46 -21.58 -34.08
CA CYS A 12 -24.09 -21.07 -34.06
C CYS A 12 -23.53 -21.24 -32.64
N LEU A 13 -23.01 -22.45 -32.37
CA LEU A 13 -22.13 -22.75 -31.24
C LEU A 13 -20.81 -22.00 -31.44
N VAL A 14 -20.55 -20.96 -30.65
CA VAL A 14 -19.17 -20.49 -30.44
C VAL A 14 -18.54 -21.44 -29.41
N LYS A 15 -17.89 -22.48 -29.92
CA LYS A 15 -16.91 -23.26 -29.16
C LYS A 15 -15.74 -22.34 -28.81
N PHE A 16 -15.54 -22.05 -27.53
CA PHE A 16 -14.24 -21.62 -27.04
C PHE A 16 -13.28 -22.81 -27.17
N LEU A 17 -12.54 -22.83 -28.28
CA LEU A 17 -11.36 -23.68 -28.42
C LEU A 17 -10.27 -23.07 -27.54
N CYS A 18 -9.90 -23.78 -26.47
CA CYS A 18 -8.61 -23.61 -25.82
C CYS A 18 -7.52 -23.95 -26.84
N HIS A 19 -6.95 -22.92 -27.46
CA HIS A 19 -5.62 -23.00 -28.04
C HIS A 19 -4.64 -22.31 -27.10
N PRO A 20 -3.48 -22.92 -26.82
CA PRO A 20 -2.39 -22.21 -26.18
C PRO A 20 -1.95 -21.13 -27.17
N LEU A 21 -2.30 -19.89 -26.89
CA LEU A 21 -1.65 -18.76 -27.54
C LEU A 21 -0.22 -18.77 -27.01
N ASP A 22 0.68 -19.32 -27.82
CA ASP A 22 2.10 -18.98 -27.79
C ASP A 22 2.19 -17.45 -27.86
N PHE A 23 2.21 -16.83 -26.67
CA PHE A 23 2.61 -15.45 -26.52
C PHE A 23 4.09 -15.44 -26.86
N GLN A 24 4.38 -15.18 -28.14
CA GLN A 24 5.65 -14.59 -28.50
C GLN A 24 5.77 -13.33 -27.65
N PHE A 25 6.61 -13.39 -26.62
CA PHE A 25 7.20 -12.23 -26.00
C PHE A 25 7.82 -11.42 -27.15
N LYS A 26 7.06 -10.48 -27.72
CA LYS A 26 7.68 -9.31 -28.30
C LYS A 26 8.43 -8.71 -27.13
N ASN A 27 9.75 -8.93 -27.16
CA ASN A 27 10.73 -8.18 -26.40
C ASN A 27 10.51 -6.70 -26.71
N ILE A 28 9.49 -6.10 -26.08
CA ILE A 28 9.55 -4.71 -25.69
C ILE A 28 10.67 -4.76 -24.67
N ARG A 29 11.89 -4.48 -25.16
CA ARG A 29 12.96 -4.03 -24.29
C ARG A 29 12.31 -2.96 -23.41
N MET A 30 12.03 -3.29 -22.15
CA MET A 30 12.24 -2.30 -21.11
C MET A 30 13.68 -1.88 -21.35
N THR A 31 13.86 -0.74 -22.00
CA THR A 31 15.17 -0.11 -22.08
C THR A 31 15.64 -0.10 -20.65
N SER A 32 16.71 -0.86 -20.37
CA SER A 32 17.53 -0.61 -19.20
C SER A 32 17.57 0.90 -19.08
N LYS A 33 17.09 1.47 -17.98
CA LYS A 33 17.20 2.91 -17.74
C LYS A 33 18.69 3.21 -17.75
N SER A 34 19.21 3.53 -18.93
CA SER A 34 20.62 3.70 -19.19
C SER A 34 20.98 4.97 -18.45
N PHE A 35 21.92 4.85 -17.53
CA PHE A 35 22.51 6.04 -16.96
C PHE A 35 23.20 6.80 -18.08
N GLU A 36 22.81 8.04 -18.30
CA GLU A 36 23.44 8.93 -19.27
C GLU A 36 24.40 9.84 -18.52
N LEU A 37 25.46 10.29 -19.18
CA LEU A 37 26.33 11.32 -18.63
C LEU A 37 25.64 12.67 -18.81
N HIS A 38 25.40 13.38 -17.71
CA HIS A 38 24.84 14.73 -17.74
C HIS A 38 25.70 15.64 -16.84
N GLY A 39 26.69 16.29 -17.44
CA GLY A 39 27.82 16.86 -16.70
C GLY A 39 28.78 15.75 -16.25
N ASN A 40 29.22 15.79 -14.99
CA ASN A 40 30.22 14.85 -14.45
C ASN A 40 29.61 13.65 -13.71
N PHE A 41 28.29 13.46 -13.82
CA PHE A 41 27.58 12.36 -13.15
C PHE A 41 26.87 11.47 -14.16
N HIS A 42 26.86 10.17 -13.83
CA HIS A 42 25.91 9.23 -14.39
C HIS A 42 24.55 9.46 -13.75
N VAL A 43 23.57 9.82 -14.59
CA VAL A 43 22.24 10.22 -14.14
C VAL A 43 21.17 9.35 -14.76
N LYS A 44 20.07 9.19 -14.03
CA LYS A 44 18.81 8.67 -14.56
C LYS A 44 17.85 9.85 -14.75
N ALA A 45 17.59 10.19 -16.01
CA ALA A 45 16.64 11.23 -16.37
C ALA A 45 15.17 10.74 -16.28
N ASP A 46 14.26 11.66 -16.01
CA ASP A 46 12.82 11.43 -16.09
C ASP A 46 12.12 12.35 -17.12
N ILE A 47 10.84 12.08 -17.38
CA ILE A 47 10.03 12.79 -18.39
C ILE A 47 9.73 14.26 -18.03
N TYR A 48 10.01 14.67 -16.79
CA TYR A 48 9.76 16.02 -16.27
C TYR A 48 11.04 16.86 -16.19
N LYS A 49 12.10 16.45 -16.92
CA LYS A 49 13.44 17.04 -16.85
C LYS A 49 14.04 16.96 -15.45
N GLY A 50 13.74 15.90 -14.71
CA GLY A 50 14.42 15.57 -13.46
C GLY A 50 15.62 14.65 -13.68
N LEU A 51 16.64 14.78 -12.84
CA LEU A 51 17.85 13.94 -12.83
C LEU A 51 18.01 13.26 -11.48
N THR A 52 18.22 11.95 -11.47
CA THR A 52 18.57 11.18 -10.27
C THR A 52 20.00 10.67 -10.35
N ILE A 53 20.80 10.99 -9.33
CA ILE A 53 22.18 10.55 -9.15
C ILE A 53 22.22 9.57 -7.98
N GLU A 54 22.87 8.42 -8.17
CA GLU A 54 23.10 7.45 -7.11
C GLU A 54 24.58 7.41 -6.74
N THR A 55 24.91 7.56 -5.45
CA THR A 55 26.31 7.68 -5.04
C THR A 55 27.00 6.34 -4.80
N HIS A 56 26.27 5.22 -4.79
CA HIS A 56 26.82 3.91 -4.39
C HIS A 56 28.02 3.44 -5.23
N ASN A 57 28.15 3.92 -6.47
CA ASN A 57 29.29 3.65 -7.36
C ASN A 57 30.22 4.86 -7.55
N LEU A 58 30.07 5.91 -6.75
CA LEU A 58 30.95 7.08 -6.81
C LEU A 58 32.14 6.86 -5.87
N SER A 59 33.34 6.89 -6.45
CA SER A 59 34.61 6.85 -5.74
C SER A 59 35.35 8.17 -5.94
N LEU A 60 34.73 9.25 -5.49
CA LEU A 60 35.29 10.60 -5.54
C LEU A 60 35.69 11.04 -4.13
N SER A 61 36.76 11.79 -4.00
CA SER A 61 36.99 12.57 -2.78
C SER A 61 35.91 13.64 -2.62
N ASP A 62 35.76 14.17 -1.40
CA ASP A 62 34.82 15.25 -1.11
C ASP A 62 35.07 16.50 -1.99
N GLU A 63 36.35 16.82 -2.25
CA GLU A 63 36.74 17.95 -3.11
C GLU A 63 36.37 17.71 -4.58
N GLU A 64 36.69 16.54 -5.11
CA GLU A 64 36.32 16.15 -6.49
C GLU A 64 34.81 16.13 -6.67
N PHE A 65 34.08 15.61 -5.69
CA PHE A 65 32.63 15.61 -5.68
C PHE A 65 32.06 17.04 -5.68
N GLU A 66 32.57 17.94 -4.83
CA GLU A 66 32.11 19.33 -4.79
C GLU A 66 32.38 20.06 -6.11
N ASN A 67 33.55 19.86 -6.71
CA ASN A 67 33.92 20.47 -7.99
C ASN A 67 33.05 19.95 -9.15
N ASN A 68 32.77 18.64 -9.16
CA ASN A 68 31.83 18.02 -10.10
C ASN A 68 30.41 18.55 -9.93
N LEU A 69 29.95 18.72 -8.69
CA LEU A 69 28.63 19.27 -8.39
C LEU A 69 28.48 20.70 -8.90
N LYS A 70 29.45 21.58 -8.62
CA LYS A 70 29.44 22.98 -9.09
C LYS A 70 29.33 23.07 -10.61
N SER A 71 30.20 22.33 -11.31
CA SER A 71 30.24 22.33 -12.77
C SER A 71 28.94 21.78 -13.37
N SER A 72 28.41 20.71 -12.77
CA SER A 72 27.17 20.08 -13.22
C SER A 72 25.95 20.98 -12.99
N LEU A 73 25.87 21.70 -11.86
CA LEU A 73 24.77 22.65 -11.60
C LEU A 73 24.69 23.75 -12.65
N ILE A 74 25.83 24.33 -13.07
CA ILE A 74 25.88 25.35 -14.13
C ILE A 74 25.32 24.78 -15.43
N TYR A 75 25.77 23.58 -15.80
CA TYR A 75 25.31 22.89 -17.00
C TYR A 75 23.80 22.56 -16.93
N TRP A 76 23.33 22.00 -15.81
CA TRP A 76 21.93 21.61 -15.61
C TRP A 76 20.98 22.80 -15.70
N ILE A 77 21.34 23.94 -15.12
CA ILE A 77 20.54 25.17 -15.23
C ILE A 77 20.45 25.61 -16.69
N LYS A 78 21.56 25.60 -17.43
CA LYS A 78 21.59 25.98 -18.85
C LYS A 78 20.72 25.07 -19.73
N GLU A 79 20.73 23.76 -19.45
CA GLU A 79 19.91 22.78 -20.17
C GLU A 79 18.43 22.77 -19.75
N GLY A 80 18.05 23.62 -18.78
CA GLY A 80 16.68 23.71 -18.28
C GLY A 80 16.24 22.44 -17.53
N ILE A 81 17.17 21.77 -16.85
CA ILE A 81 16.87 20.73 -15.87
C ILE A 81 16.11 21.36 -14.70
N ARG A 82 15.12 20.63 -14.19
CA ARG A 82 14.19 21.17 -13.20
C ARG A 82 14.49 20.63 -11.80
N GLY A 83 14.42 19.32 -11.63
CA GLY A 83 14.60 18.65 -10.34
C GLY A 83 15.87 17.80 -10.30
N VAL A 84 16.74 17.99 -9.32
CA VAL A 84 17.92 17.14 -9.12
C VAL A 84 17.76 16.36 -7.83
N TRP A 85 17.97 15.05 -7.90
CA TRP A 85 17.85 14.11 -6.79
C TRP A 85 19.19 13.42 -6.56
N PHE A 86 19.68 13.44 -5.32
CA PHE A 86 20.85 12.66 -4.90
C PHE A 86 20.42 11.58 -3.92
N LYS A 87 20.55 10.33 -4.35
CA LYS A 87 20.44 9.15 -3.49
C LYS A 87 21.81 8.85 -2.90
N VAL A 88 22.10 9.46 -1.75
CA VAL A 88 23.38 9.34 -1.07
C VAL A 88 23.39 8.07 -0.23
N ASN A 89 24.16 7.07 -0.66
CA ASN A 89 24.40 5.86 0.11
C ASN A 89 25.12 6.19 1.43
N ILE A 90 24.82 5.43 2.49
CA ILE A 90 25.43 5.61 3.82
C ILE A 90 26.96 5.65 3.79
N ALA A 91 27.60 4.89 2.89
CA ALA A 91 29.04 4.87 2.71
C ALA A 91 29.61 6.19 2.16
N ASN A 92 28.80 7.02 1.51
CA ASN A 92 29.16 8.33 0.98
C ASN A 92 28.50 9.48 1.77
N SER A 93 28.22 9.27 3.06
CA SER A 93 27.53 10.25 3.90
C SER A 93 28.28 11.60 4.02
N SER A 94 29.60 11.64 3.75
CA SER A 94 30.38 12.88 3.65
C SER A 94 29.90 13.84 2.56
N TYR A 95 29.20 13.35 1.53
CA TYR A 95 28.63 14.20 0.48
C TYR A 95 27.40 14.99 0.91
N VAL A 96 26.73 14.59 2.00
CA VAL A 96 25.52 15.25 2.51
C VAL A 96 25.77 16.73 2.85
N PRO A 97 26.75 17.10 3.69
CA PRO A 97 27.03 18.51 3.99
C PRO A 97 27.40 19.32 2.75
N ILE A 98 28.07 18.71 1.76
CA ILE A 98 28.41 19.36 0.49
C ILE A 98 27.15 19.68 -0.30
N LEU A 99 26.24 18.71 -0.45
CA LEU A 99 24.97 18.91 -1.14
C LEU A 99 24.12 20.00 -0.45
N VAL A 100 24.02 19.97 0.88
CA VAL A 100 23.28 20.98 1.65
C VAL A 100 23.87 22.38 1.47
N LYS A 101 25.21 22.51 1.50
CA LYS A 101 25.92 23.77 1.19
C LYS A 101 25.57 24.31 -0.21
N HIS A 102 25.28 23.43 -1.15
CA HIS A 102 24.86 23.77 -2.52
C HIS A 102 23.34 23.75 -2.71
N GLY A 103 22.56 24.00 -1.65
CA GLY A 103 21.12 24.27 -1.73
C GLY A 103 20.24 23.04 -1.93
N PHE A 104 20.76 21.83 -1.70
CA PHE A 104 19.93 20.64 -1.64
C PHE A 104 19.29 20.49 -0.26
N LEU A 105 18.04 20.02 -0.24
CA LEU A 105 17.25 19.78 0.96
C LEU A 105 17.00 18.29 1.14
N PHE A 106 16.86 17.85 2.39
CA PHE A 106 16.42 16.48 2.69
C PHE A 106 15.00 16.24 2.18
N HIS A 107 14.79 15.08 1.57
CA HIS A 107 13.49 14.65 1.09
C HIS A 107 12.97 13.41 1.84
N HIS A 108 13.79 12.37 1.99
CA HIS A 108 13.51 11.22 2.87
C HIS A 108 14.79 10.44 3.15
N ALA A 109 14.72 9.48 4.08
CA ALA A 109 15.80 8.53 4.34
C ALA A 109 15.27 7.10 4.43
N LYS A 110 16.16 6.15 4.17
CA LYS A 110 16.04 4.74 4.53
C LYS A 110 17.30 4.36 5.31
N THR A 111 17.33 3.16 5.87
CA THR A 111 18.48 2.69 6.67
C THR A 111 19.81 2.74 5.93
N SER A 112 19.82 2.60 4.60
CA SER A 112 21.04 2.56 3.77
C SER A 112 21.32 3.82 2.97
N TYR A 113 20.41 4.81 2.93
CA TYR A 113 20.61 6.02 2.14
C TYR A 113 19.77 7.21 2.62
N VAL A 114 20.19 8.42 2.27
CA VAL A 114 19.38 9.64 2.36
C VAL A 114 19.15 10.20 0.95
N MET A 115 17.92 10.63 0.68
CA MET A 115 17.53 11.32 -0.54
C MET A 115 17.56 12.82 -0.30
N LEU A 116 18.35 13.55 -1.09
CA LEU A 116 18.36 15.00 -1.15
C LEU A 116 17.85 15.50 -2.49
N THR A 117 17.22 16.66 -2.49
CA THR A 117 16.64 17.26 -3.70
C THR A 117 16.97 18.73 -3.83
N ARG A 118 17.03 19.21 -5.07
CA ARG A 118 17.08 20.64 -5.38
C ARG A 118 16.22 20.93 -6.60
N TRP A 119 15.33 21.92 -6.46
CA TRP A 119 14.63 22.53 -7.58
C TRP A 119 15.50 23.66 -8.14
N LEU A 120 15.80 23.60 -9.43
CA LEU A 120 16.68 24.56 -10.11
C LEU A 120 15.96 25.80 -10.68
N PRO A 121 14.73 25.70 -11.22
CA PRO A 121 14.01 26.85 -11.72
C PRO A 121 13.75 27.88 -10.62
N ALA A 122 14.06 29.14 -10.90
CA ALA A 122 13.93 30.24 -9.93
C ALA A 122 12.62 31.03 -10.11
N ASP A 123 11.96 30.87 -11.25
CA ASP A 123 10.80 31.62 -11.72
C ASP A 123 9.47 30.83 -11.61
N GLU A 124 9.52 29.59 -11.13
CA GLU A 124 8.35 28.74 -10.92
C GLU A 124 8.38 28.02 -9.56
N PRO A 125 7.20 27.68 -8.98
CA PRO A 125 7.14 26.93 -7.73
C PRO A 125 7.81 25.56 -7.86
N ASN A 126 8.36 25.07 -6.74
CA ASN A 126 8.90 23.72 -6.66
C ASN A 126 7.77 22.69 -6.80
N LEU A 127 7.80 21.89 -7.87
CA LEU A 127 6.81 20.85 -8.16
C LEU A 127 7.28 19.43 -7.82
N LEU A 128 8.39 19.29 -7.09
CA LEU A 128 8.83 17.97 -6.65
C LEU A 128 7.78 17.38 -5.69
N PRO A 129 7.36 16.13 -5.90
CA PRO A 129 6.39 15.49 -5.01
C PRO A 129 7.02 15.33 -3.62
N GLN A 130 6.19 15.47 -2.59
CA GLN A 130 6.61 15.13 -1.23
C GLN A 130 6.75 13.61 -1.07
N TYR A 131 7.57 13.19 -0.12
CA TYR A 131 7.68 11.78 0.24
C TYR A 131 6.37 11.28 0.87
N PRO A 132 5.92 10.05 0.58
CA PRO A 132 4.72 9.49 1.20
C PRO A 132 4.79 9.56 2.74
N TYR A 133 3.77 10.16 3.34
CA TYR A 133 3.68 10.45 4.78
C TYR A 133 2.38 9.90 5.40
N THR A 134 1.68 9.00 4.69
CA THR A 134 0.45 8.38 5.20
C THR A 134 0.75 6.93 5.56
N HIS A 135 0.50 6.58 6.83
CA HIS A 135 0.54 5.19 7.28
C HIS A 135 -0.77 4.49 6.93
N ILE A 136 -0.68 3.19 6.70
CA ILE A 136 -1.85 2.34 6.46
C ILE A 136 -1.89 1.31 7.59
N GLY A 137 -2.91 1.42 8.43
CA GLY A 137 -3.26 0.40 9.40
C GLY A 137 -4.46 -0.41 8.91
N VAL A 138 -4.53 -1.68 9.31
CA VAL A 138 -5.65 -2.56 8.96
C VAL A 138 -6.10 -3.36 10.17
N GLY A 139 -7.41 -3.33 10.43
CA GLY A 139 -8.08 -4.13 11.45
C GLY A 139 -8.87 -5.29 10.86
N GLY A 140 -8.89 -6.43 11.56
CA GLY A 140 -9.68 -7.61 11.23
C GLY A 140 -10.92 -7.74 12.12
N MET A 141 -12.10 -7.45 11.58
CA MET A 141 -13.37 -7.77 12.22
C MET A 141 -13.77 -9.20 11.86
N VAL A 142 -13.46 -10.14 12.74
CA VAL A 142 -13.75 -11.56 12.53
C VAL A 142 -15.10 -11.91 13.12
N ILE A 143 -16.04 -12.36 12.30
CA ILE A 143 -17.39 -12.78 12.73
C ILE A 143 -17.54 -14.29 12.51
N ASN A 144 -17.89 -15.02 13.58
CA ASN A 144 -18.19 -16.45 13.50
C ASN A 144 -19.67 -16.74 13.20
N ASP A 145 -20.00 -18.01 12.94
CA ASP A 145 -21.39 -18.43 12.62
C ASP A 145 -22.36 -18.31 13.81
N LYS A 146 -21.84 -18.01 15.01
CA LYS A 146 -22.63 -17.78 16.24
C LYS A 146 -22.93 -16.30 16.47
N ASN A 147 -22.67 -15.42 15.50
CA ASN A 147 -22.79 -13.96 15.62
C ASN A 147 -21.95 -13.38 16.77
N GLN A 148 -20.72 -13.90 16.92
CA GLN A 148 -19.73 -13.35 17.85
C GLN A 148 -18.59 -12.71 17.07
N VAL A 149 -18.06 -11.64 17.61
CA VAL A 149 -16.87 -10.93 17.12
C VAL A 149 -15.64 -11.31 17.93
N LEU A 150 -14.51 -11.53 17.25
CA LEU A 150 -13.22 -11.74 17.91
C LEU A 150 -12.68 -10.39 18.39
N THR A 151 -12.34 -10.32 19.67
CA THR A 151 -11.91 -9.09 20.33
C THR A 151 -10.66 -9.31 21.13
N ILE A 152 -9.83 -8.27 21.24
CA ILE A 152 -8.60 -8.28 22.03
C ILE A 152 -8.53 -7.09 23.00
N GLN A 153 -7.76 -7.26 24.07
CA GLN A 153 -7.21 -6.17 24.89
C GLN A 153 -5.69 -6.27 24.89
N GLU A 154 -4.99 -5.18 24.59
CA GLU A 154 -3.53 -5.12 24.66
C GLU A 154 -3.00 -5.00 26.09
N LYS A 155 -1.78 -5.49 26.31
CA LYS A 155 -1.12 -5.45 27.62
C LYS A 155 -0.67 -4.06 28.05
N TYR A 156 -0.15 -3.28 27.12
CA TYR A 156 0.60 -2.06 27.43
C TYR A 156 -0.25 -0.78 27.37
N HIS A 157 -1.57 -0.91 27.17
CA HIS A 157 -2.47 0.23 27.17
C HIS A 157 -2.83 0.67 28.60
N GLN A 158 -2.71 1.98 28.87
CA GLN A 158 -3.00 2.56 30.18
C GLN A 158 -4.48 2.41 30.59
N ILE A 159 -5.38 2.46 29.60
CA ILE A 159 -6.81 2.25 29.78
C ILE A 159 -7.18 1.01 28.97
N PRO A 160 -7.51 -0.12 29.63
CA PRO A 160 -7.99 -1.30 28.95
C PRO A 160 -9.25 -0.96 28.15
N HIS A 161 -9.27 -1.37 26.90
CA HIS A 161 -10.44 -1.26 26.04
C HIS A 161 -10.46 -2.45 25.08
N TRP A 162 -11.67 -2.90 24.72
CA TRP A 162 -11.84 -3.96 23.74
C TRP A 162 -11.75 -3.37 22.33
N LYS A 163 -10.90 -3.99 21.51
CA LYS A 163 -10.72 -3.61 20.11
C LYS A 163 -10.67 -4.83 19.21
N LEU A 164 -10.74 -4.55 17.91
CA LEU A 164 -10.50 -5.55 16.87
C LEU A 164 -8.98 -5.80 16.76
N PRO A 165 -8.55 -7.02 16.43
CA PRO A 165 -7.17 -7.31 16.05
C PRO A 165 -6.70 -6.44 14.89
N GLY A 166 -5.42 -6.03 14.86
CA GLY A 166 -4.91 -5.26 13.73
C GLY A 166 -3.60 -4.49 13.97
N GLY A 167 -2.96 -4.12 12.87
CA GLY A 167 -1.65 -3.46 12.86
C GLY A 167 -1.34 -2.77 11.54
N TYR A 168 -0.07 -2.40 11.32
CA TYR A 168 0.35 -1.68 10.11
C TYR A 168 0.57 -2.62 8.92
N SER A 169 0.23 -2.17 7.72
CA SER A 169 0.51 -2.94 6.50
C SER A 169 2.00 -2.98 6.20
N ASN A 170 2.50 -4.15 5.81
CA ASN A 170 3.85 -4.26 5.27
C ASN A 170 3.94 -3.69 3.84
N PRO A 171 5.13 -3.26 3.37
CA PRO A 171 5.30 -2.79 1.99
C PRO A 171 4.84 -3.84 0.97
N GLY A 172 3.85 -3.47 0.14
CA GLY A 172 3.31 -4.34 -0.91
C GLY A 172 2.23 -5.33 -0.45
N GLU A 173 1.79 -5.24 0.81
CA GLU A 173 0.72 -6.09 1.35
C GLU A 173 -0.67 -5.51 1.02
N GLU A 174 -1.62 -6.37 0.67
CA GLU A 174 -3.02 -6.00 0.43
C GLU A 174 -3.80 -5.93 1.75
N PHE A 175 -4.87 -5.13 1.83
CA PHE A 175 -5.62 -4.96 3.10
C PHE A 175 -6.11 -6.29 3.69
N GLY A 176 -6.64 -7.18 2.85
CA GLY A 176 -7.13 -8.48 3.32
C GLY A 176 -6.00 -9.38 3.84
N ASP A 177 -4.80 -9.27 3.29
CA ASP A 177 -3.64 -10.04 3.73
C ASP A 177 -3.08 -9.48 5.04
N THR A 178 -2.97 -8.15 5.16
CA THR A 178 -2.60 -7.50 6.43
C THR A 178 -3.58 -7.90 7.54
N ALA A 179 -4.89 -7.76 7.32
CA ALA A 179 -5.89 -8.09 8.35
C ALA A 179 -5.80 -9.57 8.80
N ARG A 180 -5.58 -10.49 7.86
CA ARG A 180 -5.44 -11.92 8.16
C ARG A 180 -4.16 -12.23 8.94
N ARG A 181 -3.03 -11.60 8.55
CA ARG A 181 -1.74 -11.75 9.25
C ARG A 181 -1.85 -11.26 10.68
N GLU A 182 -2.34 -10.03 10.89
CA GLU A 182 -2.46 -9.42 12.22
C GLU A 182 -3.38 -10.25 13.14
N VAL A 183 -4.55 -10.68 12.65
CA VAL A 183 -5.42 -11.58 13.41
C VAL A 183 -4.70 -12.87 13.81
N PHE A 184 -3.95 -13.47 12.88
CA PHE A 184 -3.22 -14.70 13.16
C PHE A 184 -2.10 -14.49 14.18
N GLU A 185 -1.31 -13.43 14.04
CA GLU A 185 -0.21 -13.08 14.96
C GLU A 185 -0.72 -12.82 16.39
N GLU A 186 -1.84 -12.09 16.53
CA GLU A 186 -2.37 -11.72 17.84
C GLU A 186 -3.20 -12.83 18.50
N THR A 187 -3.91 -13.66 17.72
CA THR A 187 -4.96 -14.56 18.23
C THR A 187 -4.77 -16.03 17.87
N GLY A 188 -3.88 -16.36 16.94
CA GLY A 188 -3.68 -17.70 16.40
C GLY A 188 -4.80 -18.18 15.45
N ILE A 189 -5.81 -17.35 15.17
CA ILE A 189 -6.95 -17.73 14.33
C ILE A 189 -6.63 -17.46 12.86
N GLU A 190 -6.64 -18.53 12.06
CA GLU A 190 -6.64 -18.39 10.61
C GLU A 190 -8.00 -17.86 10.12
N THR A 191 -7.96 -16.95 9.15
CA THR A 191 -9.15 -16.31 8.62
C THR A 191 -9.16 -16.21 7.10
N LYS A 192 -10.35 -16.02 6.54
CA LYS A 192 -10.60 -15.71 5.13
C LYS A 192 -11.12 -14.29 5.00
N PHE A 193 -10.55 -13.55 4.06
CA PHE A 193 -11.03 -12.21 3.72
C PHE A 193 -12.41 -12.27 3.04
N VAL A 194 -13.33 -11.41 3.49
CA VAL A 194 -14.66 -11.27 2.88
C VAL A 194 -14.78 -9.93 2.17
N SER A 195 -14.60 -8.82 2.91
CA SER A 195 -14.82 -7.47 2.38
C SER A 195 -14.17 -6.40 3.27
N VAL A 196 -14.07 -5.18 2.76
CA VAL A 196 -13.84 -4.00 3.59
C VAL A 196 -15.16 -3.55 4.19
N VAL A 197 -15.15 -3.18 5.47
CA VAL A 197 -16.31 -2.63 6.20
C VAL A 197 -16.31 -1.12 6.09
N ALA A 198 -15.21 -0.49 6.50
CA ALA A 198 -15.06 0.96 6.50
C ALA A 198 -13.59 1.35 6.55
N LEU A 199 -13.32 2.65 6.38
CA LEU A 199 -12.02 3.26 6.58
C LEU A 199 -12.14 4.51 7.45
N ARG A 200 -11.10 4.76 8.24
CA ARG A 200 -10.89 6.00 8.98
C ARG A 200 -9.73 6.75 8.35
N HIS A 201 -9.88 8.06 8.22
CA HIS A 201 -8.79 8.96 7.89
C HIS A 201 -8.49 9.85 9.10
N HIS A 202 -7.26 9.79 9.59
CA HIS A 202 -6.80 10.52 10.76
C HIS A 202 -5.52 11.32 10.43
N HIS A 203 -5.36 12.48 11.05
CA HIS A 203 -4.24 13.39 10.80
C HIS A 203 -3.45 13.62 12.08
N LYS A 204 -2.17 14.03 11.95
CA LYS A 204 -1.28 14.34 13.08
C LYS A 204 -1.09 13.16 14.04
N HIS A 205 -0.81 11.99 13.48
CA HIS A 205 -0.46 10.79 14.22
C HIS A 205 1.06 10.78 14.52
N ILE A 206 1.69 9.60 14.52
CA ILE A 206 3.14 9.45 14.71
C ILE A 206 3.90 10.31 13.67
N PHE A 207 4.84 11.14 14.15
CA PHE A 207 5.67 12.05 13.34
C PHE A 207 4.86 13.06 12.48
N ASP A 208 3.70 13.52 12.96
CA ASP A 208 2.77 14.41 12.24
C ASP A 208 2.23 13.81 10.92
N CYS A 209 2.44 12.51 10.70
CA CYS A 209 1.93 11.79 9.55
C CYS A 209 0.41 11.59 9.62
N SER A 210 -0.21 11.42 8.45
CA SER A 210 -1.60 10.95 8.39
C SER A 210 -1.66 9.43 8.54
N ASP A 211 -2.84 8.92 8.88
CA ASP A 211 -3.12 7.50 9.05
C ASP A 211 -4.45 7.17 8.36
N ILE A 212 -4.43 6.15 7.52
CA ILE A 212 -5.64 5.52 7.00
C ILE A 212 -5.76 4.16 7.68
N TYR A 213 -6.83 3.97 8.43
CA TYR A 213 -7.13 2.71 9.09
C TYR A 213 -8.30 2.02 8.40
N VAL A 214 -8.06 0.85 7.79
CA VAL A 214 -9.07 0.08 7.06
C VAL A 214 -9.56 -1.08 7.92
N VAL A 215 -10.86 -1.26 8.08
CA VAL A 215 -11.41 -2.44 8.76
C VAL A 215 -11.92 -3.45 7.73
N CYS A 216 -11.43 -4.69 7.82
CA CYS A 216 -11.82 -5.80 6.96
C CYS A 216 -12.74 -6.76 7.73
N HIS A 217 -13.86 -7.16 7.12
CA HIS A 217 -14.66 -8.28 7.58
C HIS A 217 -13.99 -9.59 7.14
N LEU A 218 -13.79 -10.46 8.12
CA LEU A 218 -13.15 -11.76 7.96
C LEU A 218 -14.04 -12.87 8.51
N LYS A 219 -13.91 -14.07 7.95
CA LYS A 219 -14.50 -15.30 8.51
C LYS A 219 -13.42 -16.20 9.12
N PRO A 220 -13.64 -16.76 10.31
CA PRO A 220 -12.69 -17.68 10.93
C PRO A 220 -12.66 -19.02 10.19
N ALA A 221 -11.49 -19.64 10.12
CA ALA A 221 -11.34 -21.06 9.75
C ALA A 221 -11.40 -21.98 10.98
N SER A 222 -11.16 -21.43 12.18
CA SER A 222 -11.28 -22.10 13.47
C SER A 222 -11.71 -21.10 14.55
N GLU A 223 -12.26 -21.58 15.67
CA GLU A 223 -12.65 -20.73 16.80
C GLU A 223 -11.69 -20.85 18.00
N THR A 224 -10.67 -21.71 17.91
CA THR A 224 -9.72 -21.97 18.99
C THR A 224 -8.69 -20.85 19.08
N ILE A 225 -8.79 -20.04 20.13
CA ILE A 225 -7.89 -18.92 20.39
C ILE A 225 -6.55 -19.43 20.95
N THR A 226 -5.44 -19.00 20.36
CA THR A 226 -4.09 -19.12 20.90
C THR A 226 -3.44 -17.74 20.86
N LYS A 227 -3.75 -16.89 21.84
CA LYS A 227 -3.34 -15.49 21.84
C LYS A 227 -1.82 -15.31 21.99
N SER A 228 -1.29 -14.25 21.39
CA SER A 228 0.09 -13.80 21.63
C SER A 228 0.28 -13.44 23.11
N ASN A 229 1.32 -14.01 23.72
CA ASN A 229 1.70 -13.68 25.09
C ASN A 229 2.61 -12.46 25.18
N GLU A 230 3.00 -11.86 24.06
CA GLU A 230 3.86 -10.67 24.09
C GLU A 230 3.02 -9.40 24.13
N GLU A 231 1.96 -9.34 23.33
CA GLU A 231 1.20 -8.09 23.09
C GLU A 231 -0.20 -8.12 23.71
N ILE A 232 -0.82 -9.31 23.81
CA ILE A 232 -2.25 -9.44 24.11
C ILE A 232 -2.53 -9.89 25.54
N ALA A 233 -3.29 -9.07 26.28
CA ALA A 233 -3.75 -9.35 27.63
C ALA A 233 -4.94 -10.32 27.61
N LYS A 234 -5.97 -10.03 26.81
CA LYS A 234 -7.19 -10.84 26.66
C LYS A 234 -7.55 -10.99 25.19
N CYS A 235 -8.13 -12.13 24.85
CA CYS A 235 -8.66 -12.41 23.52
C CYS A 235 -9.92 -13.29 23.68
N GLU A 236 -11.06 -12.79 23.22
CA GLU A 236 -12.36 -13.40 23.49
C GLU A 236 -13.32 -13.26 22.30
N TRP A 237 -14.17 -14.28 22.13
CA TRP A 237 -15.35 -14.19 21.30
C TRP A 237 -16.46 -13.49 22.08
N MET A 238 -16.84 -12.30 21.65
CA MET A 238 -17.89 -11.50 22.27
C MET A 238 -19.14 -11.51 21.39
N ASP A 239 -20.31 -11.71 21.98
CA ASP A 239 -21.58 -11.51 21.26
C ASP A 239 -21.64 -10.10 20.65
N ILE A 240 -22.13 -9.96 19.42
CA ILE A 240 -22.14 -8.67 18.71
C ILE A 240 -22.95 -7.60 19.46
N GLU A 241 -24.08 -7.97 20.06
CA GLU A 241 -24.91 -7.04 20.83
C GLU A 241 -24.25 -6.70 22.18
N ALA A 242 -23.53 -7.64 22.79
CA ALA A 242 -22.70 -7.32 23.95
C ALA A 242 -21.56 -6.35 23.57
N TYR A 243 -20.87 -6.58 22.45
CA TYR A 243 -19.74 -5.77 21.99
C TYR A 243 -20.15 -4.32 21.70
N ARG A 244 -21.21 -4.12 20.90
CA ARG A 244 -21.65 -2.77 20.52
C ARG A 244 -22.10 -1.93 21.73
N ASN A 245 -22.58 -2.58 22.78
CA ASN A 245 -23.07 -1.92 23.99
C ASN A 245 -22.03 -1.89 25.13
N HIS A 246 -20.84 -2.47 24.92
CA HIS A 246 -19.84 -2.59 25.97
C HIS A 246 -19.24 -1.20 26.31
N PRO A 247 -19.13 -0.83 27.59
CA PRO A 247 -18.61 0.48 28.00
C PRO A 247 -17.12 0.68 27.66
N GLU A 248 -16.35 -0.40 27.61
CA GLU A 248 -14.92 -0.39 27.23
C GLU A 248 -14.70 -0.56 25.71
N VAL A 249 -15.72 -0.44 24.86
CA VAL A 249 -15.56 -0.40 23.40
C VAL A 249 -15.64 1.05 22.94
N THR A 250 -14.69 1.48 22.12
CA THR A 250 -14.60 2.86 21.63
C THR A 250 -15.74 3.19 20.67
N GLU A 251 -16.13 4.46 20.59
CA GLU A 251 -17.17 4.92 19.65
C GLU A 251 -16.83 4.61 18.18
N PHE A 252 -15.53 4.61 17.84
CA PHE A 252 -15.06 4.16 16.53
C PHE A 252 -15.46 2.71 16.27
N ASN A 253 -15.12 1.79 17.18
CA ASN A 253 -15.42 0.37 17.00
C ASN A 253 -16.93 0.08 17.04
N LYS A 254 -17.71 0.84 17.82
CA LYS A 254 -19.18 0.76 17.76
C LYS A 254 -19.71 1.14 16.39
N LEU A 255 -19.24 2.27 15.83
CA LEU A 255 -19.61 2.71 14.49
C LEU A 255 -19.23 1.68 13.41
N ILE A 256 -18.06 1.04 13.53
CA ILE A 256 -17.64 -0.04 12.64
C ILE A 256 -18.62 -1.22 12.70
N MET A 257 -19.06 -1.61 13.90
CA MET A 257 -20.06 -2.66 14.06
C MET A 257 -21.41 -2.27 13.44
N GLU A 258 -21.86 -1.02 13.62
CA GLU A 258 -23.09 -0.53 12.97
C GLU A 258 -22.98 -0.58 11.43
N ALA A 259 -21.86 -0.10 10.88
CA ALA A 259 -21.63 -0.13 9.44
C ALA A 259 -21.62 -1.56 8.89
N PHE A 260 -21.05 -2.51 9.64
CA PHE A 260 -21.13 -3.93 9.30
C PHE A 260 -22.58 -4.43 9.28
N LEU A 261 -23.34 -4.22 10.35
CA LEU A 261 -24.73 -4.67 10.46
C LEU A 261 -25.60 -4.06 9.35
N GLU A 262 -25.39 -2.78 9.03
CA GLU A 262 -26.07 -2.12 7.92
C GLU A 262 -25.71 -2.76 6.58
N SER A 263 -24.43 -3.07 6.33
CA SER A 263 -24.01 -3.76 5.10
C SER A 263 -24.69 -5.12 4.94
N GLN A 264 -24.85 -5.87 6.04
CA GLN A 264 -25.54 -7.17 6.03
C GLN A 264 -27.04 -6.99 5.74
N ARG A 265 -27.68 -6.01 6.38
CA ARG A 265 -29.11 -5.68 6.15
C ARG A 265 -29.38 -5.26 4.71
N LEU A 266 -28.48 -4.46 4.12
CA LEU A 266 -28.57 -3.99 2.74
C LEU A 266 -28.07 -5.02 1.72
N LYS A 267 -27.50 -6.14 2.18
CA LYS A 267 -26.86 -7.15 1.31
C LYS A 267 -25.82 -6.53 0.37
N THR A 268 -24.96 -5.70 0.94
CA THR A 268 -23.88 -5.03 0.22
C THR A 268 -22.53 -5.29 0.87
N SER A 269 -21.47 -5.23 0.09
CA SER A 269 -20.10 -5.33 0.59
C SER A 269 -19.14 -4.50 -0.24
N ILE A 270 -18.03 -4.05 0.34
CA ILE A 270 -16.93 -3.42 -0.39
C ILE A 270 -15.91 -4.50 -0.73
N ALA A 271 -15.94 -4.98 -1.97
CA ALA A 271 -15.08 -6.07 -2.45
C ALA A 271 -14.08 -5.56 -3.49
N ALA A 272 -12.93 -6.25 -3.58
CA ALA A 272 -11.88 -5.89 -4.52
C ALA A 272 -12.08 -6.59 -5.88
N SER A 273 -11.95 -5.83 -6.97
CA SER A 273 -11.81 -6.33 -8.34
C SER A 273 -10.36 -6.21 -8.76
N SER A 274 -9.81 -7.26 -9.35
CA SER A 274 -8.52 -7.17 -10.04
C SER A 274 -8.74 -6.53 -11.40
N ILE A 275 -8.21 -5.32 -11.60
CA ILE A 275 -8.32 -4.55 -12.84
C ILE A 275 -6.93 -4.35 -13.43
N LEU A 276 -6.75 -4.64 -14.71
CA LEU A 276 -5.48 -4.41 -15.41
C LEU A 276 -5.13 -2.92 -15.38
N SER A 277 -3.89 -2.58 -15.01
CA SER A 277 -3.41 -1.21 -14.94
C SER A 277 -3.49 -0.51 -16.30
N PHE A 278 -3.55 0.83 -16.31
CA PHE A 278 -3.53 1.61 -17.56
C PHE A 278 -2.31 1.28 -18.44
N ARG A 279 -1.15 1.00 -17.81
CA ARG A 279 0.09 0.60 -18.49
C ARG A 279 0.12 -0.88 -18.88
N LYS A 280 -0.86 -1.67 -18.45
CA LYS A 280 -0.99 -3.11 -18.71
C LYS A 280 0.20 -3.95 -18.21
N ASP A 281 0.87 -3.48 -17.17
CA ASP A 281 2.07 -4.08 -16.57
C ASP A 281 1.80 -4.74 -15.20
N CYS A 282 0.66 -4.42 -14.56
CA CYS A 282 0.24 -5.03 -13.30
C CYS A 282 -1.30 -5.05 -13.17
N TYR A 283 -1.80 -5.74 -12.15
CA TYR A 283 -3.21 -5.69 -11.77
C TYR A 283 -3.37 -4.86 -10.50
N ASN A 284 -4.30 -3.92 -10.53
CA ASN A 284 -4.72 -3.13 -9.38
C ASN A 284 -5.89 -3.80 -8.66
N LYS A 285 -5.90 -3.76 -7.33
CA LYS A 285 -7.09 -4.05 -6.53
C LYS A 285 -7.95 -2.80 -6.41
N VAL A 286 -9.14 -2.82 -7.01
CA VAL A 286 -10.12 -1.73 -6.92
C VAL A 286 -11.25 -2.17 -6.00
N TYR A 287 -11.32 -1.54 -4.83
CA TYR A 287 -12.39 -1.78 -3.85
C TYR A 287 -13.62 -0.96 -4.20
N HIS A 288 -14.76 -1.63 -4.33
CA HIS A 288 -16.03 -0.97 -4.65
C HIS A 288 -17.21 -1.74 -4.05
N VAL A 289 -18.33 -1.03 -3.91
CA VAL A 289 -19.59 -1.63 -3.43
C VAL A 289 -20.10 -2.65 -4.45
N ARG A 290 -20.58 -3.78 -3.95
CA ARG A 290 -21.28 -4.84 -4.70
C ARG A 290 -22.45 -5.37 -3.90
N SER A 291 -23.45 -5.90 -4.61
CA SER A 291 -24.46 -6.76 -4.01
C SER A 291 -23.81 -8.06 -3.55
N THR A 292 -24.22 -8.58 -2.38
CA THR A 292 -23.80 -9.90 -1.89
C THR A 292 -24.67 -11.02 -2.45
N ASP A 293 -25.75 -10.71 -3.18
CA ASP A 293 -26.55 -11.72 -3.89
C ASP A 293 -25.87 -12.19 -5.20
N ASP A 294 -24.81 -11.50 -5.65
CA ASP A 294 -24.06 -11.79 -6.89
C ASP A 294 -22.85 -12.73 -6.68
N SER A 295 -22.63 -13.24 -5.46
CA SER A 295 -21.43 -14.00 -5.05
C SER A 295 -21.72 -15.44 -4.63
#